data_AF-A0A844EPG9-F1
#
_entry.id   AF-A0A844EPG9-F1
#
_cell.length_a   1.000
_cell.length_b   1.000
_cell.length_c   1.000
_cell.angle_alpha   90.00
_cell.angle_beta   90.00
_cell.angle_gamma   90.00
#
_symmetry.space_group_name_H-M   'P 1'
#
loop_
_entity.id
_entity.type
_entity.pdbx_description
1 polymer ?
#
loop_
_entity_poly.entity_id
_entity_poly.type
_entity_poly.pdbx_seq_one_letter_code
_entity_poly.pdbx_strand_id
1 'polypeptide(L)' 'MQNMETTDNGQTRLTFLAPSRGLIGYSTEFLSLTRGYGILNHTFEKYLPVIKGWNPGRTKGTLVSMNAGKATTYAMMG' A
#
# COMPACT_ATOMS: atom_id res chain seq x y z
N MET A 1 -5.02 -10.31 -12.87
CA MET A 1 -4.27 -9.54 -13.88
C MET A 1 -5.12 -9.52 -15.14
N GLN A 2 -5.31 -8.36 -15.77
CA GLN A 2 -6.12 -8.24 -17.00
C GLN A 2 -5.23 -8.12 -18.24
N ASN A 3 -4.15 -7.35 -18.16
CA ASN A 3 -3.24 -7.15 -19.29
C ASN A 3 -1.81 -6.87 -18.80
N MET A 4 -0.83 -7.18 -19.65
CA MET A 4 0.59 -6.89 -19.46
C MET A 4 1.18 -6.53 -20.82
N GLU A 5 1.73 -5.32 -20.93
CA GLU A 5 2.36 -4.82 -22.15
C GLU A 5 3.78 -4.38 -21.82
N THR A 6 4.75 -4.86 -22.60
CA THR A 6 6.14 -4.40 -22.48
C THR A 6 6.37 -3.31 -23.50
N THR A 7 6.85 -2.16 -23.04
CA THR A 7 7.26 -1.06 -23.89
C THR A 7 8.73 -1.25 -24.25
N ASP A 8 9.12 -0.89 -25.48
CA ASP A 8 10.51 -0.97 -25.95
C ASP A 8 11.49 -0.13 -25.11
N ASN A 9 10.97 0.81 -24.32
CA ASN A 9 11.71 1.69 -23.42
C ASN A 9 12.11 1.01 -22.09
N GLY A 10 11.95 -0.31 -21.98
CA GLY A 10 12.30 -1.10 -20.79
C GLY A 10 11.30 -0.97 -19.62
N GLN A 11 10.13 -0.37 -19.85
CA GLN A 11 9.04 -0.31 -18.88
C GLN A 11 7.95 -1.32 -19.24
N THR A 12 7.31 -1.91 -18.25
CA THR A 12 6.17 -2.83 -18.46
C THR A 12 4.94 -2.24 -17.81
N ARG A 13 3.88 -2.06 -18.60
CA ARG A 13 2.57 -1.61 -18.12
C ARG A 13 1.75 -2.82 -17.70
N LEU A 14 1.23 -2.77 -16.46
CA LEU A 14 0.37 -3.82 -15.92
C LEU A 14 -1.02 -3.26 -15.65
N THR A 15 -2.05 -3.98 -16.09
CA THR A 15 -3.45 -3.62 -15.85
C THR A 15 -4.09 -4.67 -14.93
N PHE A 16 -4.63 -4.22 -13.80
CA PHE A 16 -5.27 -5.07 -12.80
C PHE A 16 -6.67 -4.59 -12.49
N LEU A 17 -7.59 -5.55 -12.33
CA LEU A 17 -8.83 -5.34 -11.60
C LEU A 17 -8.59 -5.73 -10.14
N ALA A 18 -8.55 -4.74 -9.27
CA ALA A 18 -8.29 -4.91 -7.84
C ALA A 18 -9.43 -4.26 -7.02
N PRO A 19 -9.73 -4.80 -5.82
CA PRO A 19 -10.73 -4.19 -4.96
C PRO A 19 -10.22 -2.85 -4.40
N SER A 20 -11.06 -1.81 -4.40
CA SER A 20 -10.67 -0.47 -3.92
C SER A 20 -10.10 -0.49 -2.50
N ARG A 21 -10.65 -1.34 -1.61
CA ARG A 21 -10.16 -1.50 -0.23
C ARG A 21 -8.71 -2.02 -0.13
N GLY A 22 -8.23 -2.74 -1.14
CA GLY A 22 -6.86 -3.25 -1.18
C GLY A 22 -5.85 -2.25 -1.72
N LEU A 23 -6.32 -1.17 -2.35
CA LEU A 23 -5.47 -0.05 -2.79
C LEU A 23 -5.14 0.91 -1.64
N ILE A 24 -5.88 0.85 -0.52
CA ILE A 24 -5.63 1.68 0.66
C ILE A 24 -4.27 1.32 1.25
N GLY A 25 -3.33 2.27 1.23
CA GLY A 25 -1.95 2.10 1.72
C GLY A 25 -0.99 1.44 0.73
N TYR A 26 -1.48 0.89 -0.39
CA TYR A 26 -0.62 0.24 -1.38
C TYR A 26 0.23 1.24 -2.17
N SER A 27 -0.22 2.49 -2.35
CA SER A 27 0.55 3.52 -3.07
C SER A 27 1.93 3.76 -2.46
N THR A 28 2.05 3.79 -1.12
CA THR A 28 3.32 3.96 -0.41
C THR A 28 4.23 2.74 -0.53
N GLU A 29 3.65 1.54 -0.50
CA GLU A 29 4.39 0.30 -0.68
C GLU A 29 4.91 0.18 -2.12
N PHE A 30 4.08 0.49 -3.11
CA PHE A 30 4.43 0.49 -4.52
C PHE A 30 5.60 1.44 -4.83
N LEU A 31 5.58 2.65 -4.27
CA LEU A 31 6.70 3.59 -4.41
C LEU A 31 7.98 3.05 -3.79
N SER A 32 7.88 2.37 -2.64
CA SER A 32 9.04 1.73 -1.99
C SER A 32 9.60 0.58 -2.84
N LEU A 33 8.74 -0.29 -3.37
CA LEU A 33 9.12 -1.43 -4.22
C LEU A 33 9.78 -0.98 -5.53
N THR A 34 9.26 0.08 -6.12
CA THR A 34 9.75 0.63 -7.39
C THR A 34 10.84 1.68 -7.22
N ARG A 35 11.28 1.94 -5.97
CA ARG A 35 12.25 2.99 -5.62
C ARG A 35 11.87 4.37 -6.18
N GLY A 36 10.57 4.66 -6.26
CA GLY A 36 10.02 5.91 -6.78
C GLY A 36 9.89 6.01 -8.30
N TYR A 37 10.35 5.03 -9.08
CA TYR A 37 10.25 5.06 -10.54
C TYR A 37 8.91 4.56 -11.08
N GLY A 38 8.12 3.86 -10.26
CA GLY A 38 6.85 3.31 -10.66
C GLY A 38 5.78 4.37 -10.83
N ILE A 39 4.97 4.24 -11.88
CA ILE A 39 3.78 5.06 -12.10
C ILE A 39 2.55 4.23 -11.76
N LEU A 40 1.72 4.70 -10.83
CA LEU A 40 0.48 4.04 -10.43
C LEU A 40 -0.71 4.96 -10.70
N ASN A 41 -1.65 4.47 -11.52
CA ASN A 41 -2.94 5.11 -11.77
C ASN A 41 -4.04 4.10 -11.50
N HIS A 42 -5.15 4.55 -10.92
CA HIS A 42 -6.32 3.72 -10.68
C HIS A 42 -7.59 4.53 -10.96
N THR A 43 -8.62 3.85 -11.42
CA THR A 43 -9.95 4.44 -11.64
C THR A 43 -11.02 3.44 -11.19
N PHE A 44 -12.21 3.94 -10.88
CA PHE A 44 -13.33 3.08 -10.52
C PHE A 44 -13.91 2.41 -11.79
N GLU A 45 -14.03 1.08 -11.75
CA GLU A 45 -14.61 0.29 -12.85
C GLU A 45 -16.09 -0.03 -12.60
N LYS A 46 -16.38 -0.81 -11.53
CA LYS A 46 -17.74 -1.27 -11.19
C LYS A 46 -17.80 -1.83 -9.77
N TYR A 47 -19.02 -1.97 -9.27
CA TYR A 47 -19.30 -2.75 -8.06
C TYR A 47 -19.30 -4.25 -8.38
N LEU A 48 -18.72 -5.04 -7.48
CA LEU A 48 -18.67 -6.50 -7.54
C LEU A 48 -18.92 -7.10 -6.15
N PRO A 49 -19.28 -8.39 -6.06
CA PRO A 49 -19.41 -9.07 -4.78
C PRO A 49 -18.15 -8.94 -3.93
N VAL A 50 -18.36 -8.81 -2.62
CA VAL A 50 -17.27 -8.69 -1.64
C VAL A 50 -16.39 -9.95 -1.69
N ILE A 51 -15.08 -9.73 -1.89
CA ILE A 51 -14.08 -10.80 -1.75
C ILE A 51 -14.09 -11.29 -0.30
N LYS A 52 -14.42 -12.57 -0.09
CA LYS A 52 -14.45 -13.23 1.22
C LYS A 52 -13.03 -13.51 1.71
N GLY A 53 -12.81 -13.52 3.03
CA GLY A 53 -11.50 -13.82 3.64
C GLY A 53 -10.45 -12.71 3.46
N TRP A 54 -10.86 -11.54 2.99
CA TRP A 54 -9.99 -10.37 2.90
C TRP A 54 -9.76 -9.80 4.31
N ASN A 55 -8.56 -9.97 4.87
CA ASN A 55 -8.20 -9.50 6.20
C ASN A 55 -7.11 -8.41 6.13
N PRO A 56 -7.45 -7.19 5.69
CA PRO A 56 -6.51 -6.09 5.59
C PRO A 56 -6.29 -5.55 6.99
N GLY A 57 -5.13 -5.84 7.56
CA GLY A 57 -4.75 -5.38 8.89
C GLY A 57 -3.29 -5.01 8.90
N ARG A 58 -2.94 -4.05 9.75
CA ARG A 58 -1.54 -3.86 10.12
C ARG A 58 -1.10 -5.09 10.90
N THR A 59 0.01 -5.70 10.47
CA THR A 59 0.64 -6.81 11.21
C THR A 59 1.29 -6.34 12.50
N LYS A 60 1.69 -5.06 12.55
CA LYS A 60 2.33 -4.43 13.71
C LYS A 60 1.33 -3.59 14.50
N GLY A 61 1.37 -3.74 15.83
CA GLY A 61 0.67 -2.88 16.77
C GLY A 61 1.20 -1.45 16.78
N THR A 62 0.65 -0.64 17.67
CA THR A 62 1.04 0.75 17.89
C THR A 62 1.58 0.93 19.30
N LEU A 63 2.61 1.77 19.44
CA LEU A 63 3.06 2.23 20.75
C LEU A 63 2.16 3.38 21.20
N VAL A 64 1.59 3.28 22.40
CA VAL A 64 0.72 4.31 22.99
C VAL A 64 1.41 4.86 24.23
N SER A 65 1.51 6.18 24.35
CA SER A 65 2.12 6.81 25.51
C SER A 65 1.27 6.56 26.76
N MET A 66 1.93 6.21 27.87
CA MET A 66 1.27 6.06 29.17
C MET A 66 0.96 7.39 29.84
N ASN A 67 1.75 8.43 29.56
CA ASN A 67 1.64 9.74 30.21
C ASN A 67 1.80 10.89 29.21
N ALA A 68 1.25 12.06 29.55
CA ALA A 68 1.51 13.31 28.84
C ALA A 68 2.83 13.92 29.32
N GLY A 69 3.73 14.29 28.39
CA GLY A 69 5.03 14.89 28.71
C GLY A 69 5.99 14.89 27.53
N LYS A 70 7.16 15.52 27.68
CA LYS A 70 8.21 15.49 26.66
C LYS A 70 8.91 14.13 26.69
N ALA A 71 9.03 13.48 25.54
CA ALA A 71 9.82 12.26 25.39
C ALA A 71 11.31 12.59 25.58
N THR A 72 11.99 11.85 26.46
CA THR A 72 13.44 11.95 26.66
C THR A 72 14.14 10.90 25.81
N THR A 73 15.41 11.13 25.45
CA THR A 73 16.21 10.17 24.67
C THR A 73 16.33 8.81 25.38
N TYR A 74 16.47 8.81 26.70
CA TYR A 74 16.49 7.60 27.52
C TYR A 74 15.19 6.79 27.41
N ALA A 75 14.03 7.47 27.35
CA ALA A 75 12.74 6.80 27.22
C ALA A 75 12.46 6.23 25.82
N MET A 76 13.16 6.73 24.78
CA MET A 76 12.97 6.28 23.39
C MET A 76 14.00 5.22 22.94
N MET A 77 15.20 5.25 23.51
CA MET A 77 16.32 4.39 23.11
C MET A 77 16.56 3.20 24.06
N GLY A 78 15.91 3.20 25.24
CA GLY A 78 15.95 2.10 26.20
C GLY A 78 15.21 0.85 25.73
#